data_AF-A0A368G1T8-F1
#
_entry.id   AF-A0A368G1T8-F1
#
_cell.length_a   1.000
_cell.length_b   1.000
_cell.length_c   1.000
_cell.angle_alpha   90.00
_cell.angle_beta   90.00
_cell.angle_gamma   90.00
#
_symmetry.space_group_name_H-M   'P 1'
#
loop_
_entity.id
_entity.type
_entity.pdbx_description
1 polymer ?
#
loop_
_entity_poly.entity_id
_entity_poly.type
_entity_poly.pdbx_seq_one_letter_code
_entity_poly.pdbx_strand_id
1 'polypeptide(L)'
;MRVIYGEGMPHRRNPTEKGDLILQFRVVFPDKLTPEARRKLQDLLPGKSECLVGDDDEVFELTEIAPSRSRHEDHMGHEEGGVRCQHQ
;
A
#
# COMPACT_ATOMS: atom_id res chain seq x y z
N MET A 1 -8.16 -8.92 -1.92
CA MET A 1 -7.21 -9.73 -1.12
C MET A 1 -7.10 -11.10 -1.78
N ARG A 2 -5.88 -11.56 -2.07
CA ARG A 2 -5.67 -12.89 -2.66
C ARG A 2 -5.02 -13.78 -1.62
N VAL A 3 -5.52 -15.01 -1.52
CA VAL A 3 -5.12 -16.00 -0.51
C VAL A 3 -4.87 -17.30 -1.25
N ILE A 4 -3.77 -17.96 -0.90
CA ILE A 4 -3.50 -19.34 -1.32
C ILE A 4 -3.65 -20.20 -0.07
N TYR A 5 -4.71 -21.00 -0.07
CA TYR A 5 -5.06 -21.82 1.08
C TYR A 5 -4.02 -22.93 1.32
N GLY A 6 -3.64 -23.17 2.57
CA GLY A 6 -2.72 -24.26 2.94
C GLY A 6 -1.25 -24.05 2.52
N GLU A 7 -0.88 -22.88 2.03
CA GLU A 7 0.50 -22.53 1.66
C GLU A 7 1.25 -21.68 2.69
N GLY A 8 0.62 -21.42 3.83
CA GLY A 8 1.26 -20.83 4.99
C GLY A 8 2.08 -21.83 5.80
N MET A 9 2.46 -21.43 7.01
CA MET A 9 3.25 -22.28 7.89
C MET A 9 2.41 -23.41 8.52
N PRO A 10 2.99 -24.59 8.80
CA PRO A 10 2.32 -25.66 9.53
C PRO A 10 1.81 -25.21 10.91
N HIS A 11 0.68 -25.74 11.34
CA HIS A 11 0.16 -25.48 12.68
C HIS A 11 0.94 -26.27 13.74
N ARG A 12 1.33 -25.59 14.83
CA ARG A 12 2.15 -26.19 15.90
C ARG A 12 1.52 -27.46 16.50
N ARG A 13 0.19 -27.51 16.61
CA ARG A 13 -0.55 -28.64 17.19
C ARG A 13 -0.83 -29.75 16.18
N ASN A 14 -0.87 -29.43 14.89
CA ASN A 14 -1.13 -30.39 13.82
C ASN A 14 -0.27 -30.05 12.60
N PRO A 15 0.97 -30.58 12.51
CA PRO A 15 1.92 -30.22 11.45
C PRO A 15 1.50 -30.62 10.03
N THR A 16 0.47 -31.45 9.88
CA THR A 16 -0.11 -31.81 8.57
C THR A 16 -1.05 -30.72 8.04
N GLU A 17 -1.57 -29.85 8.90
CA GLU A 17 -2.35 -28.69 8.52
C GLU A 17 -1.44 -27.47 8.43
N LYS A 18 -1.56 -26.72 7.33
CA LYS A 18 -0.86 -25.46 7.09
C LYS A 18 -1.86 -24.32 7.09
N GLY A 19 -1.43 -23.15 7.57
CA GLY A 19 -2.19 -21.91 7.40
C GLY A 19 -2.19 -21.42 5.94
N ASP A 20 -2.63 -20.19 5.72
CA ASP A 20 -2.76 -19.63 4.37
C ASP A 20 -1.64 -18.66 4.04
N LEU A 21 -1.27 -18.59 2.76
CA LEU A 21 -0.38 -17.55 2.23
C LEU A 21 -1.22 -16.36 1.74
N ILE A 22 -1.01 -15.21 2.36
CA ILE A 22 -1.68 -13.95 1.99
C ILE A 22 -0.79 -13.20 1.00
N LEU A 23 -1.31 -12.89 -0.18
CA LEU A 23 -0.60 -12.14 -1.21
C LEU A 23 -0.95 -10.65 -1.14
N GLN A 24 0.05 -9.82 -0.87
CA GLN A 24 -0.03 -8.37 -0.96
C GLN A 24 0.68 -7.90 -2.23
N PHE A 25 -0.07 -7.24 -3.11
CA PHE A 25 0.48 -6.66 -4.34
C PHE A 25 0.84 -5.20 -4.10
N ARG A 26 2.10 -4.85 -4.40
CA ARG A 26 2.51 -3.46 -4.53
C ARG A 26 2.47 -3.08 -6.00
N VAL A 27 1.53 -2.22 -6.37
CA VAL A 27 1.45 -1.67 -7.73
C VAL A 27 2.49 -0.55 -7.84
N VAL A 28 3.43 -0.71 -8.76
CA VAL A 28 4.38 0.34 -9.13
C VAL A 28 3.81 1.06 -10.34
N PHE A 29 3.41 2.32 -10.14
CA PHE A 29 2.93 3.16 -11.23
C PHE A 29 4.11 3.60 -12.11
N PRO A 30 3.88 3.80 -13.42
CA PRO A 30 4.87 4.43 -14.27
C PRO A 30 5.02 5.91 -13.90
N ASP A 31 6.24 6.44 -13.96
CA ASP A 31 6.52 7.84 -13.61
C ASP A 31 5.81 8.82 -14.56
N LYS A 32 5.70 8.46 -15.85
CA LYS A 32 5.09 9.29 -16.89
C LYS A 32 4.30 8.43 -17.88
N LEU A 33 3.24 9.01 -18.43
CA LEU A 33 2.44 8.41 -19.50
C LEU A 33 2.52 9.25 -20.77
N THR A 34 2.73 8.59 -21.90
CA THR A 34 2.67 9.22 -23.23
C THR A 34 1.24 9.64 -23.57
N PRO A 35 1.03 10.64 -24.45
CA PRO A 35 -0.31 11.05 -24.87
C PRO A 35 -1.13 9.90 -25.46
N GLU A 36 -0.50 9.02 -26.24
CA GLU A 36 -1.16 7.85 -26.83
C GLU A 36 -1.60 6.84 -25.76
N ALA A 37 -0.74 6.55 -24.77
CA ALA A 37 -1.08 5.65 -23.67
C ALA A 37 -2.24 6.21 -22.83
N ARG A 38 -2.26 7.53 -22.58
CA ARG A 38 -3.36 8.20 -21.88
C ARG A 38 -4.69 8.02 -22.62
N ARG A 39 -4.69 8.19 -23.95
CA ARG A 39 -5.91 7.99 -24.76
C ARG A 39 -6.40 6.56 -24.67
N LYS A 40 -5.51 5.57 -24.85
CA LYS A 40 -5.86 4.14 -24.73
C LYS A 40 -6.42 3.80 -23.34
N LEU A 41 -5.84 4.36 -22.28
CA LEU A 41 -6.32 4.14 -20.92
C LEU A 41 -7.72 4.73 -20.69
N GLN A 42 -8.08 5.83 -21.34
CA GLN A 42 -9.43 6.40 -21.24
C GLN A 42 -10.49 5.47 -21.84
N ASP A 43 -10.15 4.73 -22.89
CA ASP A 43 -11.07 3.77 -23.52
C ASP A 43 -11.18 2.45 -22.72
N LEU A 44 -10.11 2.07 -22.01
CA LEU A 44 -10.02 0.79 -21.29
C LEU A 44 -10.50 0.87 -19.82
N LEU A 45 -10.34 2.03 -19.19
CA LEU A 45 -10.71 2.22 -17.79
C LEU A 45 -12.19 2.60 -17.68
N PRO A 46 -12.84 2.30 -16.54
CA PRO A 46 -14.16 2.82 -16.24
C PRO A 46 -14.21 4.34 -16.40
N GLY A 47 -15.38 4.88 -16.75
CA GLY A 47 -15.59 6.30 -17.01
C GLY A 47 -15.02 7.22 -15.92
N LYS A 48 -14.55 8.40 -16.33
CA LYS A 48 -13.96 9.37 -15.42
C LYS A 48 -15.02 9.88 -14.44
N SER A 49 -14.65 9.99 -13.17
CA SER A 49 -15.45 10.74 -12.21
C SER A 49 -15.54 12.20 -12.64
N GLU A 50 -16.75 12.77 -12.60
CA GLU A 50 -16.93 14.20 -12.84
C GLU A 50 -16.36 14.99 -11.66
N CYS A 51 -15.49 15.96 -11.95
CA CYS A 51 -15.09 16.95 -10.96
C CYS A 51 -16.10 18.09 -11.00
N LEU A 52 -16.87 18.25 -9.93
CA LEU A 52 -17.67 19.45 -9.72
C LEU A 52 -16.71 20.54 -9.24
N VAL A 53 -16.54 21.59 -10.04
CA VAL A 53 -15.74 22.78 -9.71
C VAL A 53 -16.73 23.92 -9.54
N GLY A 54 -16.69 24.59 -8.39
CA GLY A 54 -17.50 25.77 -8.08
C GLY A 54 -16.94 27.03 -8.75
N ASP A 55 -17.80 28.05 -8.90
CA ASP A 55 -17.45 29.30 -9.58
C ASP A 55 -16.34 30.10 -8.85
N ASP A 56 -16.22 29.94 -7.53
CA ASP A 56 -15.22 30.62 -6.68
C ASP A 56 -13.99 29.75 -6.37
N ASP A 57 -13.83 28.59 -7.03
CA ASP A 57 -12.71 27.68 -6.75
C ASP A 57 -11.40 28.19 -7.35
N GLU A 58 -10.33 28.17 -6.54
CA GLU A 58 -8.99 28.61 -6.96
C GLU A 58 -8.22 27.48 -7.67
N VAL A 59 -7.54 27.81 -8.78
CA VAL A 59 -6.78 26.86 -9.60
C VAL A 59 -5.30 26.88 -9.20
N PHE A 60 -4.76 25.70 -8.90
CA PHE A 60 -3.35 25.52 -8.53
C PHE A 60 -2.64 24.52 -9.45
N GLU A 61 -1.35 24.76 -9.70
CA GLU A 61 -0.47 23.80 -10.37
C GLU A 61 0.11 22.81 -9.35
N LEU A 62 0.07 21.51 -9.69
CA LEU A 62 0.66 20.47 -8.85
C LEU A 62 2.19 20.51 -8.97
N THR A 63 2.86 20.45 -7.82
CA THR A 63 4.33 20.38 -7.74
C THR A 63 4.75 19.13 -6.97
N GLU A 64 5.95 18.63 -7.27
CA GLU A 64 6.49 17.45 -6.60
C GLU A 64 6.77 17.75 -5.12
N ILE A 65 6.29 16.87 -4.25
CA ILE A 65 6.56 16.97 -2.82
C ILE A 65 7.93 16.35 -2.54
N ALA A 66 8.82 17.10 -1.89
CA ALA A 66 10.12 16.59 -1.49
C ALA A 66 9.98 15.37 -0.54
N PRO A 67 10.82 14.33 -0.69
CA PRO A 67 10.68 13.07 0.05
C PRO A 67 10.98 13.15 1.55
N SER A 68 11.35 14.31 2.10
CA SER A 68 11.62 14.52 3.51
C SER A 68 10.60 15.48 4.15
N ARG A 69 9.43 14.95 4.51
CA ARG A 69 8.64 15.48 5.63
C ARG A 69 8.34 14.34 6.60
N SER A 70 9.40 13.77 7.18
CA SER A 70 9.28 12.99 8.41
C SER A 70 8.69 13.91 9.46
N ARG A 71 7.38 13.80 9.71
CA ARG A 71 6.73 14.47 10.84
C ARG A 71 7.18 13.73 12.10
N HIS A 72 8.07 14.35 12.86
CA HIS A 72 8.33 14.10 14.29
C HIS A 72 8.79 12.70 14.71
N GLU A 73 10.11 12.51 14.80
CA GLU A 73 10.73 11.61 15.79
C GLU A 73 11.25 12.43 16.97
N ASP A 74 10.37 13.15 17.67
CA ASP A 74 10.70 13.80 18.94
C ASP A 74 9.69 13.37 20.02
N HIS A 75 10.23 12.71 21.06
CA HIS A 75 9.63 12.29 22.33
C HIS A 75 8.77 11.00 22.38
N MET A 76 9.40 9.87 22.74
CA MET A 76 9.15 9.19 24.03
C MET A 76 10.16 8.05 24.25
N GLY A 77 11.07 8.25 25.21
CA GLY A 77 11.72 7.14 25.90
C GLY A 77 10.90 6.77 27.13
N HIS A 78 10.49 5.50 27.25
CA HIS A 78 10.32 4.78 28.53
C HIS A 78 10.05 3.27 28.28
N GLU A 79 11.04 2.46 28.66
CA GLU A 79 10.99 1.16 29.37
C GLU A 79 10.14 -0.07 28.93
N GLU A 80 10.84 -1.21 29.01
CA GLU A 80 10.42 -2.58 29.40
C GLU A 80 9.71 -3.51 28.39
N GLY A 81 10.37 -4.64 28.08
CA GLY A 81 9.73 -5.77 27.41
C GLY A 81 10.68 -6.82 26.84
N GLY A 82 11.49 -7.46 27.68
CA GLY A 82 12.41 -8.54 27.25
C GLY A 82 11.68 -9.77 26.72
N VAL A 83 12.28 -10.43 25.72
CA VAL A 83 11.87 -11.76 25.24
C VAL A 83 13.00 -12.78 25.46
N ARG A 84 12.81 -13.72 26.39
CA ARG A 84 13.70 -14.88 26.59
C ARG A 84 13.22 -16.04 25.72
N CYS A 85 14.09 -16.52 24.84
CA CYS A 85 13.90 -17.81 24.15
C CYS A 85 13.99 -18.95 25.17
N GLN A 86 12.99 -19.83 25.22
CA GLN A 86 13.12 -21.13 25.89
C GLN A 86 13.16 -22.24 24.83
N HIS A 87 14.24 -23.04 24.91
CA HIS A 87 14.35 -24.32 24.24
C HIS A 87 13.68 -25.38 25.08
N GLN A 88 13.03 -26.34 24.42
CA GLN A 88 13.14 -27.74 24.80
C GLN A 88 13.05 -28.59 23.53
#